data_AF-A0A7X7UWN2-F1
#
_entry.id   AF-A0A7X7UWN2-F1
#
_cell.length_a   1.000
_cell.length_b   1.000
_cell.length_c   1.000
_cell.angle_alpha   90.00
_cell.angle_beta   90.00
_cell.angle_gamma   90.00
#
_symmetry.space_group_name_H-M   'P 1'
#
loop_
_entity.id
_entity.type
_entity.pdbx_description
1 polymer ?
#
loop_
_entity_poly.entity_id
_entity_poly.type
_entity_poly.pdbx_seq_one_letter_code
_entity_poly.pdbx_strand_id
1 'polypeptide(L)'
;MKNLIQATLIIVLFLLSSVQILSQNNLVGKIITKEEANLLFGSATQFLPFRTDQLASLLPESDKYVMFQIINGNIYILGEKRNLLFPQNGSVDDNQVFHLLSKSLLLELFALGKSPVTFIEKRGNVLTISNGDYILEYTYPCPPLCSPDN
;
A
#
# COMPACT_ATOMS: atom_id res chain seq x y z
N MET A 1 51.01 22.50 -12.34
CA MET A 1 49.75 22.55 -13.11
C MET A 1 49.14 21.17 -13.35
N LYS A 2 49.87 20.17 -13.90
CA LYS A 2 49.37 18.78 -14.08
C LYS A 2 48.78 18.15 -12.81
N ASN A 3 49.44 18.32 -11.66
CA ASN A 3 48.98 17.75 -10.38
C ASN A 3 47.72 18.46 -9.83
N LEU A 4 47.52 19.74 -10.16
CA LEU A 4 46.34 20.50 -9.77
C LEU A 4 45.12 20.07 -10.61
N ILE A 5 45.34 19.84 -11.91
CA ILE A 5 44.32 19.34 -12.85
C ILE A 5 43.92 17.90 -12.48
N GLN A 6 44.87 17.04 -12.12
CA GLN A 6 44.57 15.69 -11.64
C GLN A 6 43.78 15.70 -10.32
N ALA A 7 44.14 16.57 -9.38
CA ALA A 7 43.39 16.69 -8.12
C ALA A 7 41.95 17.16 -8.36
N THR A 8 41.72 18.13 -9.25
CA THR A 8 40.36 18.55 -9.62
C THR A 8 39.56 17.46 -10.34
N LEU A 9 40.21 16.66 -11.20
CA LEU A 9 39.54 15.57 -11.91
C LEU A 9 39.06 14.47 -10.96
N ILE A 10 39.86 14.15 -9.94
CA ILE A 10 39.54 13.14 -8.92
C ILE A 10 38.38 13.62 -8.02
N ILE A 11 38.35 14.91 -7.67
CA ILE A 11 37.27 15.49 -6.85
C ILE A 11 35.94 15.48 -7.62
N VAL A 12 35.95 15.81 -8.92
CA VAL A 12 34.75 15.75 -9.76
C VAL A 12 34.25 14.32 -9.92
N LEU A 13 35.15 13.34 -10.06
CA LEU A 13 34.79 11.92 -10.16
C LEU A 13 34.18 11.37 -8.86
N PHE A 14 34.63 11.86 -7.70
CA PHE A 14 34.11 11.47 -6.38
C PHE A 14 32.76 12.11 -6.06
N LEU A 15 32.44 13.26 -6.66
CA LEU A 15 31.13 13.91 -6.53
C LEU A 15 30.05 13.27 -7.43
N LEU A 16 30.45 12.54 -8.47
CA LEU A 16 29.53 11.86 -9.39
C LEU A 16 29.06 10.48 -8.88
N SER A 17 29.74 9.89 -7.89
CA SER A 17 29.39 8.57 -7.35
C SER A 17 28.32 8.58 -6.25
N SER A 18 27.91 9.75 -5.77
CA SER A 18 26.87 9.89 -4.74
C SER A 18 25.44 10.02 -5.28
N VAL A 19 25.25 10.04 -6.61
CA VAL A 19 23.92 9.93 -7.21
C VAL A 19 23.54 8.44 -7.29
N GLN A 20 23.34 7.83 -6.12
CA GLN A 20 22.57 6.60 -6.06
C GLN A 20 21.14 6.98 -6.43
N ILE A 21 20.72 6.54 -7.61
CA ILE A 21 19.35 6.62 -8.10
C ILE A 21 18.47 6.01 -7.02
N LEU A 22 17.76 6.84 -6.25
CA LEU A 22 16.59 6.40 -5.51
C LEU A 22 15.64 5.87 -6.58
N SER A 23 15.58 4.55 -6.74
CA SER A 23 14.48 3.90 -7.45
C SER A 23 13.21 4.48 -6.86
N GLN A 24 12.44 5.21 -7.67
CA GLN A 24 11.06 5.56 -7.32
C GLN A 24 10.29 4.24 -7.31
N ASN A 25 10.44 3.47 -6.23
CA ASN A 25 9.45 2.46 -5.89
C ASN A 25 8.20 3.28 -5.59
N ASN A 26 7.27 3.36 -6.55
CA ASN A 26 6.00 4.06 -6.37
C ASN A 26 5.13 3.23 -5.41
N LEU A 27 5.54 3.19 -4.15
CA LEU A 27 4.75 2.57 -3.11
C LEU A 27 3.46 3.38 -2.96
N VAL A 28 2.34 2.69 -3.06
CA VAL A 28 1.04 3.27 -2.80
C VAL A 28 0.65 2.91 -1.38
N GLY A 29 0.58 3.94 -0.57
CA GLY A 29 0.20 3.87 0.82
C GLY A 29 1.31 4.27 1.78
N LYS A 30 0.93 4.47 3.04
CA LYS A 30 1.82 4.79 4.15
C LYS A 30 1.28 4.14 5.42
N ILE A 31 2.17 3.50 6.18
CA ILE A 31 1.87 2.99 7.50
C ILE A 31 2.00 4.12 8.52
N ILE A 32 0.97 4.32 9.33
CA ILE A 32 0.87 5.30 10.42
C ILE A 32 0.34 4.60 11.67
N THR A 33 0.44 5.26 12.83
CA THR A 33 -0.16 4.73 14.06
C THR A 33 -1.67 4.96 14.08
N LYS A 34 -2.40 4.17 14.87
CA LYS A 34 -3.83 4.41 15.12
C LYS A 34 -4.11 5.81 15.69
N GLU A 35 -3.22 6.31 16.54
CA GLU A 35 -3.33 7.65 17.11
C GLU A 35 -3.22 8.72 16.02
N GLU A 36 -2.20 8.63 15.16
CA GLU A 36 -2.02 9.53 14.02
C GLU A 36 -3.22 9.47 13.06
N ALA A 37 -3.71 8.26 12.75
CA ALA A 37 -4.88 8.08 11.89
C ALA A 37 -6.15 8.69 12.49
N ASN A 38 -6.35 8.58 13.81
CA ASN A 38 -7.49 9.20 14.49
C ASN A 38 -7.43 10.73 14.41
N LEU A 39 -6.24 11.32 14.49
CA LEU A 39 -6.05 12.76 14.34
C LEU A 39 -6.29 13.23 12.90
N LEU A 40 -5.84 12.47 11.90
CA LEU A 40 -5.93 12.82 10.49
C LEU A 40 -7.30 12.57 9.87
N PHE A 41 -7.94 11.45 10.23
CA PHE A 41 -9.13 10.93 9.54
C PHE A 41 -10.33 10.71 10.48
N GLY A 42 -10.15 10.92 11.79
CA GLY A 42 -11.13 10.56 12.80
C GLY A 42 -11.14 9.07 13.14
N SER A 43 -11.96 8.72 14.11
CA SER A 43 -12.17 7.32 14.51
C SER A 43 -12.89 6.53 13.43
N ALA A 44 -12.54 5.26 13.28
CA ALA A 44 -13.24 4.36 12.38
C ALA A 44 -14.69 4.13 12.81
N THR A 45 -15.60 4.17 11.84
CA THR A 45 -17.04 3.97 12.02
C THR A 45 -17.47 2.55 11.65
N GLN A 46 -16.63 1.83 10.91
CA GLN A 46 -16.85 0.44 10.52
C GLN A 46 -15.54 -0.34 10.62
N PHE A 47 -15.62 -1.57 11.12
CA PHE A 47 -14.49 -2.48 11.27
C PHE A 47 -14.93 -3.85 10.74
N LEU A 48 -14.45 -4.25 9.57
CA LEU A 48 -14.70 -5.58 9.05
C LEU A 48 -13.49 -6.47 9.33
N PRO A 49 -13.59 -7.44 10.26
CA PRO A 49 -12.48 -8.31 10.59
C PRO A 49 -12.17 -9.27 9.44
N PHE A 50 -10.88 -9.48 9.21
CA PHE A 50 -10.37 -10.47 8.29
C PHE A 50 -9.16 -11.15 8.94
N ARG A 51 -9.07 -12.48 8.83
CA ARG A 51 -7.94 -13.21 9.40
C ARG A 51 -6.64 -12.84 8.67
N THR A 52 -5.63 -12.43 9.42
CA THR A 52 -4.36 -11.94 8.84
C THR A 52 -3.68 -13.02 7.98
N ASP A 53 -3.69 -14.27 8.41
CA ASP A 53 -3.10 -15.38 7.67
C ASP A 53 -3.84 -15.69 6.37
N GLN A 54 -5.17 -15.64 6.40
CA GLN A 54 -6.00 -15.78 5.20
C GLN A 54 -5.75 -14.63 4.23
N LEU A 55 -5.67 -13.38 4.71
CA LEU A 55 -5.37 -12.23 3.85
C LEU A 55 -3.98 -12.36 3.23
N ALA A 56 -2.98 -12.74 4.04
CA ALA A 56 -1.62 -12.98 3.58
C ALA A 56 -1.56 -14.08 2.50
N SER A 57 -2.40 -15.12 2.59
CA SER A 57 -2.46 -16.18 1.58
C SER A 57 -3.02 -15.74 0.22
N LEU A 58 -3.77 -14.63 0.16
CA LEU A 58 -4.28 -14.07 -1.10
C LEU A 58 -3.23 -13.21 -1.82
N LEU A 59 -2.30 -12.60 -1.07
CA LEU A 59 -1.32 -11.65 -1.62
C LEU A 59 -0.41 -12.23 -2.73
N PRO A 60 0.01 -13.50 -2.70
CA PRO A 60 0.77 -14.11 -3.81
C PRO A 60 0.04 -14.13 -5.15
N GLU A 61 -1.29 -13.99 -5.17
CA GLU A 61 -2.09 -13.95 -6.41
C GLU A 61 -2.03 -12.59 -7.14
N SER A 62 -1.33 -11.61 -6.57
CA SER A 62 -1.08 -10.31 -7.19
C SER A 62 0.41 -9.95 -7.20
N ASP A 63 0.87 -9.18 -8.20
CA ASP A 63 2.30 -8.84 -8.34
C ASP A 63 2.73 -7.72 -7.40
N LYS A 64 2.34 -6.45 -7.64
CA LYS A 64 2.80 -5.32 -6.81
C LYS A 64 1.71 -4.71 -5.96
N TYR A 65 0.47 -4.73 -6.44
CA TYR A 65 -0.63 -3.98 -5.85
C TYR A 65 -1.81 -4.85 -5.49
N VAL A 66 -2.54 -4.47 -4.45
CA VAL A 66 -3.80 -5.09 -4.03
C VAL A 66 -4.81 -3.98 -3.79
N MET A 67 -6.07 -4.23 -4.13
CA MET A 67 -7.13 -3.23 -4.07
C MET A 67 -8.24 -3.69 -3.14
N PHE A 68 -8.75 -2.80 -2.29
CA PHE A 68 -9.80 -3.12 -1.32
C PHE A 68 -11.04 -2.26 -1.56
N GLN A 69 -12.21 -2.84 -1.30
CA GLN A 69 -13.46 -2.09 -1.18
C GLN A 69 -14.41 -2.79 -0.23
N ILE A 70 -15.29 -2.00 0.40
CA ILE A 70 -16.46 -2.48 1.13
C ILE A 70 -17.70 -2.22 0.27
N ILE A 71 -18.36 -3.29 -0.18
CA ILE A 71 -19.57 -3.20 -1.00
C ILE A 71 -20.71 -3.86 -0.21
N ASN A 72 -21.76 -3.09 0.11
CA ASN A 72 -22.91 -3.57 0.89
C ASN A 72 -22.51 -4.26 2.20
N GLY A 73 -21.48 -3.76 2.88
CA GLY A 73 -20.97 -4.32 4.13
C GLY A 73 -20.05 -5.53 3.99
N ASN A 74 -19.73 -5.96 2.77
CA ASN A 74 -18.84 -7.09 2.50
C ASN A 74 -17.50 -6.61 1.96
N ILE A 75 -16.42 -7.30 2.34
CA ILE A 75 -15.07 -7.03 1.84
C ILE A 75 -14.92 -7.61 0.44
N TYR A 76 -14.36 -6.80 -0.47
CA TYR A 76 -13.90 -7.22 -1.78
C TYR A 76 -12.43 -6.89 -1.92
N ILE A 77 -11.67 -7.83 -2.47
CA ILE A 77 -10.22 -7.71 -2.66
C ILE A 77 -9.90 -8.08 -4.10
N LEU A 78 -9.21 -7.18 -4.79
CA LEU A 78 -8.73 -7.38 -6.15
C LEU A 78 -7.20 -7.37 -6.18
N GLY A 79 -6.62 -8.13 -7.09
CA GLY A 79 -5.23 -7.98 -7.51
C GLY A 79 -5.09 -6.99 -8.64
N GLU A 80 -3.92 -7.00 -9.27
CA GLU A 80 -3.67 -6.23 -10.49
C GLU A 80 -4.66 -6.58 -11.61
N LYS A 81 -4.84 -5.63 -12.55
CA LYS A 81 -5.85 -5.71 -13.62
C LYS A 81 -7.28 -5.94 -13.10
N ARG A 82 -7.55 -5.60 -11.83
CA ARG A 82 -8.83 -5.78 -11.16
C ARG A 82 -9.27 -7.25 -11.09
N ASN A 83 -8.33 -8.21 -11.10
CA ASN A 83 -8.67 -9.62 -10.92
C ASN A 83 -9.22 -9.85 -9.51
N LEU A 84 -10.39 -10.50 -9.40
CA LEU A 84 -11.02 -10.75 -8.11
C LEU A 84 -10.28 -11.84 -7.34
N LEU A 85 -9.82 -11.51 -6.13
CA LEU A 85 -9.17 -12.45 -5.20
C LEU A 85 -10.15 -12.89 -4.09
N PHE A 86 -11.03 -11.97 -3.66
CA PHE A 86 -12.04 -12.27 -2.65
C PHE A 86 -13.31 -11.44 -2.86
N PRO A 87 -14.51 -12.04 -2.71
CA PRO A 87 -14.75 -13.47 -2.48
C PRO A 87 -14.55 -14.31 -3.76
N GLN A 88 -14.23 -15.60 -3.64
CA GLN A 88 -13.89 -16.47 -4.79
C GLN A 88 -14.97 -16.55 -5.89
N ASN A 89 -16.24 -16.36 -5.55
CA ASN A 89 -17.37 -16.41 -6.50
C ASN A 89 -18.10 -15.06 -6.61
N GLY A 90 -17.41 -13.96 -6.28
CA GLY A 90 -17.97 -12.63 -6.43
C GLY A 90 -17.92 -12.13 -7.88
N SER A 91 -18.55 -10.98 -8.09
CA SER A 91 -18.32 -10.14 -9.26
C SER A 91 -18.30 -8.69 -8.82
N VAL A 92 -17.62 -7.84 -9.58
CA VAL A 92 -17.50 -6.40 -9.31
C VAL A 92 -17.74 -5.65 -10.62
N ASP A 93 -18.36 -4.47 -10.53
CA ASP A 93 -18.52 -3.58 -11.68
C ASP A 93 -17.15 -2.95 -12.03
N ASP A 94 -16.85 -2.82 -13.32
CA ASP A 94 -15.59 -2.23 -13.80
C ASP A 94 -15.45 -0.75 -13.38
N ASN A 95 -16.56 -0.05 -13.20
CA ASN A 95 -16.60 1.35 -12.76
C ASN A 95 -16.53 1.50 -11.23
N GLN A 96 -16.64 0.40 -10.48
CA GLN A 96 -16.54 0.46 -9.02
C GLN A 96 -15.13 0.87 -8.62
N VAL A 97 -15.01 1.98 -7.88
CA VAL A 97 -13.71 2.46 -7.39
C VAL A 97 -13.28 1.60 -6.20
N PHE A 98 -12.04 1.12 -6.25
CA PHE A 98 -11.33 0.39 -5.21
C PHE A 98 -10.13 1.19 -4.72
N HIS A 99 -9.67 0.87 -3.52
CA HIS A 99 -8.54 1.49 -2.84
C HIS A 99 -7.27 0.65 -3.05
N LEU A 100 -6.40 1.11 -3.93
CA LEU A 100 -5.14 0.44 -4.30
C LEU A 100 -4.05 0.72 -3.26
N LEU A 101 -3.32 -0.33 -2.88
CA LEU A 101 -2.21 -0.33 -1.93
C LEU A 101 -1.08 -1.24 -2.41
N SER A 102 0.16 -0.93 -2.04
CA SER A 102 1.30 -1.81 -2.30
C SER A 102 1.26 -3.08 -1.45
N LYS A 103 1.45 -4.23 -2.10
CA LYS A 103 1.54 -5.54 -1.46
C LYS A 103 2.64 -5.59 -0.39
N SER A 104 3.79 -4.97 -0.66
CA SER A 104 4.91 -4.89 0.29
C SER A 104 4.53 -4.20 1.60
N LEU A 105 3.74 -3.13 1.54
CA LEU A 105 3.29 -2.40 2.73
C LEU A 105 2.24 -3.18 3.53
N LEU A 106 1.42 -4.01 2.88
CA LEU A 106 0.54 -4.94 3.61
C LEU A 106 1.35 -5.97 4.41
N LEU A 107 2.39 -6.55 3.80
CA LEU A 107 3.28 -7.49 4.48
C LEU A 107 4.02 -6.83 5.64
N GLU A 108 4.49 -5.60 5.46
CA GLU A 108 5.12 -4.81 6.52
C GLU A 108 4.13 -4.49 7.65
N LEU A 109 2.90 -4.10 7.32
CA LEU A 109 1.82 -3.86 8.29
C LEU A 109 1.58 -5.12 9.16
N PHE A 110 1.52 -6.31 8.55
CA PHE A 110 1.32 -7.55 9.31
C PHE A 110 2.50 -7.87 10.22
N ALA A 111 3.73 -7.63 9.76
CA ALA A 111 4.95 -7.84 10.53
C ALA A 111 5.07 -6.88 11.74
N LEU A 112 4.62 -5.63 11.58
CA LEU A 112 4.59 -4.62 12.63
C LEU A 112 3.46 -4.88 13.63
N GLY A 113 2.24 -5.09 13.14
CA GLY A 113 1.06 -5.21 13.98
C GLY A 113 0.94 -6.54 14.73
N LYS A 114 1.45 -7.64 14.15
CA LYS A 114 1.47 -9.00 14.72
C LYS A 114 0.12 -9.50 15.26
N SER A 115 -0.98 -8.89 14.82
CA SER A 115 -2.33 -9.28 15.20
C SER A 115 -2.82 -10.42 14.30
N PRO A 116 -3.49 -11.45 14.84
CA PRO A 116 -4.12 -12.50 14.04
C PRO A 116 -5.32 -12.00 13.24
N VAL A 117 -5.82 -10.80 13.53
CA VAL A 117 -6.92 -10.14 12.84
C VAL A 117 -6.44 -8.81 12.25
N THR A 118 -6.71 -8.63 10.97
CA THR A 118 -6.60 -7.37 10.23
C THR A 118 -8.01 -6.81 10.04
N PHE A 119 -8.20 -5.51 10.19
CA PHE A 119 -9.48 -4.87 9.92
C PHE A 119 -9.42 -4.05 8.63
N ILE A 120 -10.45 -4.21 7.80
CA ILE A 120 -10.75 -3.30 6.70
C ILE A 120 -11.74 -2.30 7.29
N GLU A 121 -11.32 -1.05 7.42
CA GLU A 121 -12.01 -0.04 8.21
C GLU A 121 -12.51 1.10 7.32
N LYS A 122 -13.64 1.69 7.70
CA LYS A 122 -14.11 2.96 7.13
C LYS A 122 -13.89 4.07 8.14
N ARG A 123 -13.14 5.10 7.75
CA ARG A 123 -12.82 6.29 8.57
C ARG A 123 -13.24 7.54 7.81
N GLY A 124 -14.40 8.09 8.16
CA GLY A 124 -14.99 9.18 7.38
C GLY A 124 -15.12 8.81 5.90
N ASN A 125 -14.33 9.47 5.05
CA ASN A 125 -14.32 9.26 3.59
C ASN A 125 -13.19 8.35 3.08
N VAL A 126 -12.38 7.76 3.97
CA VAL A 126 -11.25 6.91 3.58
C VAL A 126 -11.43 5.45 4.02
N LEU A 127 -10.70 4.55 3.38
CA LEU A 127 -10.68 3.12 3.68
C LEU A 127 -9.27 2.74 4.12
N THR A 128 -9.16 2.35 5.39
CA THR A 128 -7.88 1.99 6.00
C THR A 128 -7.78 0.50 6.27
N ILE A 129 -6.56 -0.04 6.28
CA ILE A 129 -6.27 -1.41 6.70
C ILE A 129 -5.50 -1.35 8.02
N SER A 130 -6.04 -1.93 9.09
CA SER A 130 -5.38 -1.90 10.41
C SER A 130 -4.94 -3.30 10.87
N ASN A 131 -3.79 -3.36 11.55
CA ASN A 131 -3.30 -4.56 12.22
C ASN A 131 -2.51 -4.13 13.47
N GLY A 132 -2.87 -4.66 14.65
CA GLY A 132 -2.29 -4.19 15.91
C GLY A 132 -2.56 -2.70 16.11
N ASP A 133 -1.52 -1.91 16.41
CA ASP A 133 -1.62 -0.46 16.61
C ASP A 133 -1.29 0.37 15.35
N TYR A 134 -1.14 -0.30 14.20
CA TYR A 134 -0.74 0.31 12.94
C TYR A 134 -1.87 0.30 11.93
N ILE A 135 -1.84 1.29 11.04
CA ILE A 135 -2.81 1.52 9.98
C ILE A 135 -2.06 1.81 8.69
N LEU A 136 -2.50 1.18 7.60
CA LEU A 136 -2.13 1.50 6.23
C LEU A 136 -3.26 2.31 5.57
N GLU A 137 -2.92 3.48 5.06
CA GLU A 137 -3.78 4.41 4.31
C GLU A 137 -2.97 5.07 3.19
N TYR A 138 -3.46 6.17 2.60
CA TYR A 138 -2.94 6.88 1.44
C TYR A 138 -3.09 6.05 0.17
N THR A 139 -4.27 5.46 0.04
CA THR A 139 -4.68 4.64 -1.09
C THR A 139 -4.82 5.47 -2.38
N TYR A 140 -4.65 4.83 -3.54
CA TYR A 140 -5.02 5.42 -4.83
C TYR A 140 -6.37 4.86 -5.31
N PRO A 141 -7.23 5.67 -5.93
CA PRO A 141 -8.49 5.19 -6.49
C PRO A 141 -8.27 4.43 -7.81
N CYS A 142 -8.81 3.23 -7.92
CA CYS A 142 -8.84 2.42 -9.15
C CYS A 142 -10.26 1.98 -9.50
N PRO A 143 -10.82 2.37 -10.67
CA PRO A 143 -10.27 3.33 -11.64
C PRO A 143 -10.20 4.77 -11.08
N PRO A 144 -9.38 5.66 -11.68
CA PRO A 144 -8.61 5.45 -12.92
C PRO A 144 -7.19 4.91 -12.71
N LEU A 145 -6.64 4.93 -11.49
CA LEU A 145 -5.23 4.60 -11.21
C LEU A 145 -5.08 3.13 -10.77
N CYS A 146 -5.17 2.20 -11.72
CA CYS A 146 -5.13 0.76 -11.43
C CYS A 146 -3.74 0.12 -11.55
N SER A 147 -2.76 0.86 -12.09
CA SER A 147 -1.36 0.44 -12.21
C SER A 147 -0.47 1.68 -12.35
N PRO A 148 -0.11 2.35 -11.24
CA PRO A 148 0.61 3.63 -11.30
C PRO A 148 2.04 3.55 -11.84
N ASP A 149 2.58 2.33 -12.03
CA ASP A 149 3.89 2.09 -12.63
C ASP A 149 3.86 1.85 -14.16
N ASN A 150 2.67 1.71 -14.76
CA ASN A 150 2.50 1.38 -16.17
C ASN A 150 2.20 2.60 -17.03
#